data_AF-A0A2J0YUE3-F1
#
_entry.id   AF-A0A2J0YUE3-F1
#
_cell.length_a   1.000
_cell.length_b   1.000
_cell.length_c   1.000
_cell.angle_alpha   90.00
_cell.angle_beta   90.00
_cell.angle_gamma   90.00
#
_symmetry.space_group_name_H-M   'P 1'
#
loop_
_entity.id
_entity.type
_entity.pdbx_description
1 polymer ?
#
loop_
_entity_poly.entity_id
_entity_poly.type
_entity_poly.pdbx_seq_one_letter_code
_entity_poly.pdbx_strand_id
1 'polypeptide(L)' 'MIFADDVELALALACEELQMTRDEIIRLILREWLEQYGFIQFHELDEGSDTNSSA' A
#
# COMPACT_ATOMS: atom_id res chain seq x y z
N MET A 1 -13.43 0.78 -9.51
CA MET A 1 -13.23 2.25 -9.43
C MET A 1 -12.46 2.66 -10.67
N ILE A 2 -12.95 3.64 -11.42
CA ILE A 2 -12.29 4.18 -12.61
C ILE A 2 -11.80 5.56 -12.22
N PHE A 3 -10.49 5.76 -12.21
CA PHE A 3 -9.87 7.05 -11.97
C PHE A 3 -9.68 7.82 -13.28
N ALA A 4 -9.27 9.08 -13.18
CA ALA A 4 -8.83 9.84 -14.34
C ALA A 4 -7.58 9.18 -14.97
N ASP A 5 -7.38 9.38 -16.27
CA ASP A 5 -6.36 8.68 -17.06
C ASP A 5 -4.93 8.88 -16.52
N ASP A 6 -4.64 10.07 -15.99
CA ASP A 6 -3.36 10.40 -15.35
C ASP A 6 -3.12 9.59 -14.07
N VAL A 7 -4.18 9.43 -13.26
CA VAL A 7 -4.14 8.62 -12.04
C VAL A 7 -4.04 7.13 -12.37
N GLU A 8 -4.75 6.63 -13.37
CA GLU A 8 -4.61 5.23 -13.81
C GLU A 8 -3.20 4.95 -14.35
N LEU A 9 -2.59 5.90 -15.09
CA LEU A 9 -1.20 5.77 -15.54
C LEU A 9 -0.22 5.75 -14.37
N ALA A 10 -0.38 6.66 -13.41
CA ALA A 10 0.47 6.69 -12.21
C ALA A 10 0.35 5.40 -11.39
N LEU A 11 -0.86 4.86 -11.23
CA LEU A 11 -1.10 3.58 -10.56
C LEU A 11 -0.45 2.42 -11.32
N ALA A 12 -0.55 2.39 -12.65
CA ALA A 12 0.06 1.34 -13.47
C ALA A 12 1.59 1.35 -13.35
N LEU A 13 2.21 2.54 -13.41
CA LEU A 13 3.65 2.70 -13.20
C LEU A 13 4.06 2.26 -11.79
N ALA A 14 3.30 2.64 -10.76
CA ALA A 14 3.58 2.22 -9.40
C ALA A 14 3.48 0.69 -9.23
N CYS A 15 2.52 0.04 -9.90
CA CYS A 15 2.38 -1.43 -9.91
C CYS A 15 3.63 -2.11 -10.48
N GLU A 16 4.14 -1.57 -11.59
CA GLU A 16 5.35 -2.07 -12.24
C GLU A 16 6.59 -1.85 -11.36
N GLU A 17 6.80 -0.63 -10.84
CA GLU A 17 7.99 -0.31 -10.05
C GLU A 17 8.03 -1.07 -8.72
N LEU A 18 6.89 -1.21 -8.03
CA LEU A 18 6.79 -1.84 -6.72
C LEU A 18 6.52 -3.35 -6.79
N GLN A 19 6.34 -3.90 -8.01
CA GLN A 19 5.98 -5.31 -8.23
C GLN A 19 4.75 -5.74 -7.41
N MET A 20 3.76 -4.85 -7.32
CA MET A 20 2.51 -5.03 -6.58
C MET A 20 1.32 -4.98 -7.52
N THR A 21 0.24 -5.63 -7.12
CA THR A 21 -1.04 -5.51 -7.82
C THR A 21 -1.67 -4.13 -7.58
N ARG A 22 -2.53 -3.70 -8.52
CA ARG A 22 -3.30 -2.45 -8.38
C ARG A 22 -4.09 -2.38 -7.07
N ASP A 23 -4.65 -3.51 -6.65
CA ASP A 23 -5.40 -3.61 -5.40
C ASP A 23 -4.51 -3.44 -4.16
N GLU A 24 -3.29 -3.99 -4.17
CA GLU A 24 -2.32 -3.81 -3.08
C GLU A 24 -1.87 -2.35 -2.96
N ILE A 25 -1.54 -1.72 -4.09
CA ILE A 25 -1.14 -0.30 -4.10
C ILE A 25 -2.27 0.61 -3.65
N ILE A 26 -3.49 0.40 -4.11
CA ILE A 26 -4.64 1.21 -3.66
C ILE A 26 -4.84 1.04 -2.15
N ARG A 27 -4.74 -0.18 -1.62
CA ARG A 27 -4.84 -0.41 -0.17
C ARG A 27 -3.69 0.25 0.59
N LEU A 28 -2.47 0.22 0.05
CA LEU A 28 -1.29 0.86 0.64
C LEU A 28 -1.50 2.37 0.71
N ILE A 29 -1.80 3.02 -0.42
CA ILE A 29 -2.03 4.48 -0.50
C ILE A 29 -3.14 4.91 0.45
N LEU A 30 -4.28 4.22 0.44
CA LEU A 30 -5.40 4.57 1.32
C LEU A 30 -5.07 4.39 2.79
N ARG A 31 -4.31 3.33 3.14
CA ARG A 31 -3.87 3.09 4.51
C ARG A 31 -2.96 4.22 4.99
N GLU A 32 -1.91 4.53 4.24
CA GLU A 32 -0.97 5.61 4.58
C GLU A 32 -1.69 6.94 4.76
N TRP A 33 -2.65 7.24 3.87
CA TRP A 33 -3.46 8.45 3.98
C TRP A 33 -4.28 8.45 5.28
N LEU A 34 -4.99 7.37 5.59
CA LEU A 34 -5.81 7.28 6.81
C LEU A 34 -4.96 7.34 8.09
N GLU A 35 -3.76 6.76 8.09
CA GLU A 35 -2.80 6.82 9.19
C GLU A 35 -2.29 8.24 9.40
N GLN A 36 -1.90 8.93 8.32
CA GLN A 36 -1.40 10.31 8.38
C GLN A 36 -2.44 11.28 8.95
N TYR A 37 -3.73 11.08 8.65
CA TYR A 37 -4.81 11.89 9.21
C TYR A 37 -5.30 11.40 10.59
N GLY A 38 -4.71 10.33 11.14
CA GLY A 38 -5.06 9.80 12.46
C GLY A 38 -6.42 9.09 12.52
N PHE A 39 -6.97 8.68 11.38
CA PHE A 39 -8.22 7.90 11.33
C PHE A 39 -8.01 6.44 11.74
N ILE A 40 -6.82 5.90 11.51
CA ILE A 40 -6.42 4.55 11.94
C ILE A 40 -5.04 4.60 12.61
N GLN A 41 -4.73 3.61 13.45
CA GLN A 41 -3.41 3.50 14.09
C GLN A 41 -2.34 3.19 13.03
N PHE A 42 -1.19 3.85 13.14
CA PHE A 42 -0.04 3.64 12.27
C PHE A 42 0.41 2.17 12.34
N HIS A 43 0.37 1.47 11.21
CA HIS A 43 0.97 0.17 11.07
C HIS A 43 2.41 0.38 10.60
N GLU A 44 3.40 0.00 11.43
CA GLU A 44 4.73 -0.23 10.88
C GLU A 44 4.58 -1.33 9.81
N LEU A 45 4.97 -1.01 8.58
CA LEU A 45 5.10 -2.00 7.52
C LEU A 45 6.11 -3.03 8.02
N ASP A 46 5.62 -4.19 8.47
CA ASP A 46 6.46 -5.29 8.92
C ASP A 46 7.38 -5.71 7.76
N GLU A 47 8.61 -5.20 7.76
CA GLU A 47 9.69 -5.64 6.88
C GLU A 47 10.10 -7.06 7.32
N GLY A 48 9.27 -8.03 7.00
CA GLY A 48 9.58 -9.45 7.08
C GLY A 48 9.71 -10.02 8.49
N SER A 49 8.60 -10.24 9.19
CA SER A 49 8.56 -11.21 10.28
C SER A 49 8.52 -12.66 9.75
N ASP A 50 9.62 -13.10 9.11
CA ASP A 50 10.06 -14.50 9.18
C ASP A 50 11.00 -14.66 10.38
N THR A 51 10.53 -14.31 11.59
CA THR A 51 11.11 -14.89 12.80
C THR A 51 10.10 -15.84 13.40
N ASN A 52 10.30 -17.12 13.06
CA ASN A 52 9.75 -18.28 13.74
C ASN A 52 9.94 -18.12 15.26
N SER A 53 8.92 -17.61 15.94
CA SER A 53 8.86 -17.64 17.41
C SER A 53 8.56 -19.07 17.85
N SER A 54 9.60 -19.89 17.90
CA SER A 54 9.64 -21.04 18.81
C SER A 54 10.11 -20.54 20.17
N ALA A 55 9.16 -20.40 21.11
CA ALA A 55 9.39 -20.43 22.54
C ALA A 55 8.08 -20.77 23.26
#